data_AF-A0A0K6FPA9-F1
#
_entry.id   AF-A0A0K6FPA9-F1
#
_cell.length_a   1.000
_cell.length_b   1.000
_cell.length_c   1.000
_cell.angle_alpha   90.00
_cell.angle_beta   90.00
_cell.angle_gamma   90.00
#
_symmetry.space_group_name_H-M   'P 1'
#
loop_
_entity.id
_entity.type
_entity.pdbx_description
1 polymer ?
#
loop_
_entity_poly.entity_id
_entity_poly.type
_entity_poly.pdbx_seq_one_letter_code
_entity_poly.pdbx_strand_id
1 'polypeptide(L)'
;MANKTLNIYAPHLQKETTIMLMFEPPISDRLFKDQFPVVWKIATFRAGGHAKATIQYHERLAFGYAQIDQDNLVEPDAWVEVKNDDHGRISRGAGAKRFGDASERNDPKLLTCKNSSSDPANMSIGFVKGDGVYQQFQPVFVWTGVGAGSDVTTEFIPKLTAYVTRDYKGAPIKFILNMSHLKVPSVVTEMVHSKVETDAIWTCNLHELDDVTSWNLIEDNTSGDISIRQESHMF
;
A
#
# COMPACT_ATOMS: atom_id res chain seq x y z
N MET A 1 8.10 -15.11 -6.07
CA MET A 1 7.76 -13.69 -5.82
C MET A 1 6.92 -13.22 -6.99
N ALA A 2 5.70 -12.74 -6.73
CA ALA A 2 4.84 -12.21 -7.78
C ALA A 2 5.32 -10.82 -8.23
N ASN A 3 5.44 -10.62 -9.54
CA ASN A 3 5.62 -9.30 -10.15
C ASN A 3 4.46 -9.07 -11.11
N LYS A 4 3.64 -8.06 -10.85
CA LYS A 4 2.43 -7.77 -11.62
C LYS A 4 2.47 -6.35 -12.15
N THR A 5 2.12 -6.19 -13.42
CA THR A 5 1.97 -4.89 -14.07
C THR A 5 0.53 -4.71 -14.51
N LEU A 6 -0.15 -3.70 -13.95
CA LEU A 6 -1.51 -3.33 -14.31
C LEU A 6 -1.44 -2.06 -15.15
N ASN A 7 -1.93 -2.15 -16.39
CA ASN A 7 -2.11 -1.00 -17.27
C ASN A 7 -3.57 -0.57 -17.21
N ILE A 8 -3.84 0.62 -16.70
CA ILE A 8 -5.18 1.20 -16.66
C ILE A 8 -5.26 2.27 -17.73
N TYR A 9 -6.15 2.08 -18.68
CA TYR A 9 -6.47 3.01 -19.75
C TYR A 9 -7.77 3.73 -19.42
N ALA A 10 -7.84 5.02 -19.67
CA ALA A 10 -9.04 5.81 -19.47
C ALA A 10 -9.41 6.50 -20.78
N PRO A 11 -10.02 5.77 -21.74
CA PRO A 11 -10.47 6.36 -22.98
C PRO A 11 -11.72 7.20 -22.73
N HIS A 12 -11.71 8.46 -23.14
CA HIS A 12 -12.93 9.29 -23.24
C HIS A 12 -13.64 9.59 -21.91
N LEU A 13 -12.90 9.84 -20.84
CA LEU A 13 -13.51 10.42 -19.62
C LEU A 13 -14.10 11.80 -19.91
N GLN A 14 -15.31 12.07 -19.40
CA GLN A 14 -15.96 13.37 -19.51
C GLN A 14 -15.36 14.38 -18.53
N LYS A 15 -14.89 13.89 -17.37
CA LYS A 15 -14.28 14.71 -16.31
C LYS A 15 -12.95 14.14 -15.88
N GLU A 16 -12.09 15.04 -15.38
CA GLU A 16 -10.87 14.59 -14.69
C GLU A 16 -11.27 13.68 -13.53
N THR A 17 -10.66 12.51 -13.50
CA THR A 17 -10.99 11.46 -12.54
C THR A 17 -9.71 10.99 -11.86
N THR A 18 -9.69 11.03 -10.54
CA THR A 18 -8.62 10.44 -9.74
C THR A 18 -9.09 9.14 -9.15
N ILE A 19 -8.28 8.09 -9.28
CA ILE A 19 -8.48 6.83 -8.57
C ILE A 19 -7.44 6.69 -7.47
N MET A 20 -7.90 6.14 -6.35
CA MET A 20 -7.10 5.81 -5.18
C MET A 20 -7.06 4.30 -5.04
N LEU A 21 -5.86 3.73 -4.94
CA LEU A 21 -5.61 2.30 -4.85
C LEU A 21 -5.12 1.96 -3.45
N MET A 22 -5.79 1.02 -2.81
CA MET A 22 -5.50 0.57 -1.45
C MET A 22 -5.61 -0.94 -1.37
N PHE A 23 -4.76 -1.56 -0.56
CA PHE A 23 -4.93 -2.97 -0.23
C PHE A 23 -6.03 -3.12 0.82
N GLU A 24 -6.80 -4.21 0.73
CA GLU A 24 -7.77 -4.53 1.76
C GLU A 24 -7.04 -4.94 3.04
N PRO A 25 -7.35 -4.29 4.18
CA PRO A 25 -6.74 -4.66 5.44
C PRO A 25 -7.14 -6.09 5.80
N PRO A 26 -6.25 -6.81 6.51
CA PRO A 26 -6.60 -8.05 7.17
C PRO A 26 -7.89 -7.86 7.98
N ILE A 27 -8.81 -8.82 7.89
CA ILE A 27 -10.10 -8.72 8.57
C ILE A 27 -9.86 -8.62 10.08
N SER A 28 -10.25 -7.48 10.67
CA SER A 28 -10.07 -7.21 12.09
C SER A 28 -11.16 -6.29 12.62
N ASP A 29 -11.60 -6.52 13.87
CA ASP A 29 -12.50 -5.66 14.64
C ASP A 29 -11.84 -4.35 15.13
N ARG A 30 -10.54 -4.24 14.83
CA ARG A 30 -9.59 -3.18 15.18
C ARG A 30 -9.36 -2.16 14.06
N LEU A 31 -9.98 -2.39 12.90
CA LEU A 31 -9.90 -1.48 11.76
C LEU A 31 -10.39 -0.08 12.16
N PHE A 32 -9.61 0.94 11.79
CA PHE A 32 -9.79 2.36 12.13
C PHE A 32 -9.68 2.72 13.62
N LYS A 33 -9.29 1.78 14.48
CA LYS A 33 -9.01 2.04 15.90
C LYS A 33 -7.51 2.03 16.17
N ASP A 34 -6.89 0.90 15.89
CA ASP A 34 -5.47 0.65 16.06
C ASP A 34 -4.86 0.00 14.81
N GLN A 35 -5.65 -0.28 13.77
CA GLN A 35 -5.18 -0.70 12.45
C GLN A 35 -5.75 0.19 11.35
N PHE A 36 -4.90 0.70 10.47
CA PHE A 36 -5.28 1.68 9.45
C PHE A 36 -4.75 1.27 8.06
N PRO A 37 -5.61 1.26 7.02
CA PRO A 37 -5.17 1.16 5.64
C PRO A 37 -4.46 2.44 5.19
N VAL A 38 -3.54 2.27 4.26
CA VAL A 38 -2.73 3.36 3.70
C VAL A 38 -2.98 3.45 2.20
N VAL A 39 -3.06 4.68 1.69
CA VAL A 39 -3.20 4.93 0.25
C VAL A 39 -1.94 4.49 -0.49
N TRP A 40 -1.99 3.40 -1.24
CA TRP A 40 -0.79 2.83 -1.86
C TRP A 40 -0.38 3.54 -3.16
N LYS A 41 -1.35 3.85 -4.03
CA LYS A 41 -1.13 4.59 -5.29
C LYS A 41 -2.31 5.49 -5.59
N ILE A 42 -2.02 6.58 -6.28
CA ILE A 42 -3.01 7.52 -6.82
C ILE A 42 -2.71 7.68 -8.30
N ALA A 43 -3.74 7.64 -9.14
CA ALA A 43 -3.63 7.91 -10.56
C ALA A 43 -4.73 8.89 -10.99
N THR A 44 -4.33 10.00 -11.60
CA THR A 44 -5.25 11.02 -12.12
C THR A 44 -5.29 10.95 -13.64
N PHE A 45 -6.49 10.85 -14.19
CA PHE A 45 -6.75 10.75 -15.62
C PHE A 45 -7.49 12.00 -16.09
N ARG A 46 -6.93 12.67 -17.10
CA ARG A 46 -7.52 13.89 -17.66
C ARG A 46 -8.75 13.57 -18.52
N ALA A 47 -9.71 14.49 -18.53
CA ALA A 47 -10.86 14.45 -19.41
C ALA A 47 -10.47 14.53 -20.90
N GLY A 48 -11.29 13.93 -21.76
CA GLY A 48 -11.27 14.14 -23.22
C GLY A 48 -10.07 13.55 -23.97
N GLY A 49 -9.23 12.73 -23.32
CA GLY A 49 -8.03 12.14 -23.91
C GLY A 49 -7.95 10.61 -23.79
N HIS A 50 -6.82 10.07 -24.26
CA HIS A 50 -6.41 8.67 -24.01
C HIS A 50 -5.33 8.68 -22.92
N ALA A 51 -5.76 8.67 -21.66
CA ALA A 51 -4.84 8.63 -20.53
C ALA A 51 -4.50 7.18 -20.16
N LYS A 52 -3.28 6.96 -19.68
CA LYS A 52 -2.79 5.64 -19.21
C LYS A 52 -2.05 5.81 -17.89
N ALA A 53 -2.30 4.90 -16.96
CA ALA A 53 -1.48 4.68 -15.78
C ALA A 53 -0.92 3.26 -15.79
N THR A 54 0.35 3.10 -15.38
CA THR A 54 0.98 1.79 -15.20
C THR A 54 1.32 1.62 -13.74
N ILE A 55 0.75 0.60 -13.10
CA ILE A 55 0.97 0.26 -11.71
C ILE A 55 1.79 -1.01 -11.66
N GLN A 56 2.90 -0.96 -10.93
CA GLN A 56 3.79 -2.10 -10.76
C GLN A 56 3.74 -2.57 -9.31
N TYR A 57 3.43 -3.85 -9.15
CA TYR A 57 3.37 -4.56 -7.88
C TYR A 57 4.50 -5.58 -7.83
N HIS A 58 5.31 -5.51 -6.78
CA HIS A 58 6.37 -6.48 -6.51
C HIS A 58 6.17 -6.98 -5.08
N GLU A 59 5.93 -8.28 -4.95
CA GLU A 59 5.70 -8.92 -3.64
C GLU A 59 7.02 -9.12 -2.89
N ARG A 60 7.58 -8.01 -2.38
CA ARG A 60 8.72 -7.99 -1.46
C ARG A 60 8.26 -7.39 -0.14
N LEU A 61 7.60 -8.21 0.67
CA LEU A 61 7.00 -7.78 1.91
C LEU A 61 8.07 -7.38 2.93
N ALA A 62 7.74 -6.41 3.77
CA ALA A 62 8.58 -5.98 4.88
C ALA A 62 7.72 -5.45 6.03
N PHE A 63 8.24 -5.59 7.25
CA PHE A 63 7.75 -4.82 8.39
C PHE A 63 8.59 -3.55 8.55
N GLY A 64 7.93 -2.44 8.84
CA GLY A 64 8.56 -1.12 9.00
C GLY A 64 8.09 -0.40 10.26
N TYR A 65 8.92 0.51 10.76
CA TYR A 65 8.52 1.40 11.86
C TYR A 65 7.70 2.58 11.34
N ALA A 66 6.43 2.69 11.74
CA ALA A 66 5.62 3.81 11.31
C ALA A 66 5.93 5.06 12.16
N GLN A 67 6.28 6.16 11.51
CA GLN A 67 6.31 7.48 12.14
C GLN A 67 5.10 8.25 11.64
N ILE A 68 4.22 8.67 12.55
CA ILE A 68 2.99 9.37 12.20
C ILE A 68 3.15 10.82 12.67
N ASP A 69 3.04 11.76 11.74
CA ASP A 69 2.97 13.20 12.02
C ASP A 69 1.72 13.77 11.37
N GLN A 70 0.82 14.35 12.18
CA GLN A 70 -0.46 14.91 11.72
C GLN A 70 -1.19 13.99 10.73
N ASP A 71 -1.40 12.72 11.10
CA ASP A 71 -2.07 11.68 10.31
C ASP A 71 -1.36 11.25 9.01
N ASN A 72 -0.17 11.78 8.78
CA ASN A 72 0.69 11.38 7.67
C ASN A 72 1.74 10.38 8.13
N LEU A 73 1.92 9.34 7.33
CA LEU A 73 3.01 8.40 7.51
C LEU A 73 4.28 8.99 6.91
N VAL A 74 5.23 9.27 7.78
CA VAL A 74 6.61 9.61 7.43
C VAL A 74 7.34 8.31 7.11
N GLU A 75 8.19 8.36 6.09
CA GLU A 75 8.97 7.21 5.63
C GLU A 75 9.71 6.54 6.82
N PRO A 76 9.61 5.21 6.97
CA PRO A 76 10.26 4.52 8.07
C PRO A 76 11.77 4.69 7.99
N ASP A 77 12.36 5.11 9.13
CA ASP A 77 13.81 5.05 9.33
C ASP A 77 14.37 3.61 9.32
N ALA A 78 13.49 2.60 9.38
CA ALA A 78 13.86 1.19 9.50
C ALA A 78 12.76 0.26 8.97
N TRP A 79 13.16 -0.73 8.17
CA TRP A 79 12.34 -1.88 7.79
C TRP A 79 13.18 -3.14 7.71
N VAL A 80 12.50 -4.29 7.68
CA VAL A 80 13.10 -5.60 7.42
C VAL A 80 12.21 -6.39 6.49
N GLU A 81 12.80 -6.90 5.42
CA GLU A 81 12.10 -7.75 4.47
C GLU A 81 11.72 -9.08 5.13
N VAL A 82 10.50 -9.53 4.86
CA VAL A 82 9.98 -10.82 5.27
C VAL A 82 9.75 -11.63 4.01
N LYS A 83 10.32 -12.82 3.93
CA LYS A 83 9.97 -13.74 2.84
C LYS A 83 8.69 -14.46 3.23
N ASN A 84 7.81 -14.71 2.26
CA ASN A 84 6.60 -15.53 2.48
C ASN A 84 6.93 -16.92 3.01
N ASP A 85 8.15 -17.43 2.77
CA ASP A 85 8.59 -18.74 3.29
C ASP A 85 9.24 -18.61 4.68
N ASP A 86 9.76 -17.42 5.03
CA ASP A 86 10.25 -17.06 6.35
C ASP A 86 9.06 -16.69 7.23
N HIS A 87 8.35 -17.72 7.71
CA HIS A 87 7.33 -17.62 8.76
C HIS A 87 8.02 -17.21 10.06
N GLY A 88 8.34 -15.92 10.12
CA GLY A 88 9.33 -15.37 11.01
C GLY A 88 8.70 -14.48 12.06
N ARG A 89 9.15 -14.64 13.31
CA ARG A 89 9.02 -13.59 14.31
C ARG A 89 10.15 -12.60 14.10
N ILE A 90 9.79 -11.37 13.73
CA ILE A 90 10.74 -10.26 13.65
C ILE A 90 10.60 -9.44 14.92
N SER A 91 11.70 -9.10 15.59
CA SER A 91 11.66 -8.37 16.87
C SER A 91 12.36 -7.03 16.79
N ARG A 92 11.74 -5.97 17.35
CA ARG A 92 12.38 -4.66 17.52
C ARG A 92 13.04 -4.55 18.90
N GLY A 93 14.36 -4.38 18.98
CA GLY A 93 15.05 -4.17 20.26
C GLY A 93 14.72 -2.84 20.95
N ALA A 94 14.94 -2.76 22.26
CA ALA A 94 14.79 -1.52 23.04
C ALA A 94 15.71 -0.41 22.49
N GLY A 95 15.12 0.76 22.21
CA GLY A 95 15.84 1.90 21.60
C GLY A 95 16.33 1.66 20.16
N ALA A 96 16.01 0.52 19.54
CA ALA A 96 16.54 0.18 18.24
C ALA A 96 15.80 0.92 17.11
N LYS A 97 16.59 1.56 16.25
CA LYS A 97 16.20 1.99 14.88
C LYS A 97 16.32 0.85 13.87
N ARG A 98 16.40 -0.40 14.30
CA ARG A 98 16.59 -1.57 13.43
C ARG A 98 15.81 -2.74 13.99
N PHE A 99 15.31 -3.57 13.09
CA PHE A 99 14.73 -4.86 13.42
C PHE A 99 15.84 -5.90 13.60
N GLY A 100 15.60 -6.89 14.46
CA GLY A 100 16.43 -8.08 14.58
C GLY A 100 16.10 -9.11 13.51
N ASP A 101 16.88 -10.19 13.46
CA ASP A 101 16.72 -11.26 12.49
C ASP A 101 15.37 -11.98 12.63
N ALA A 102 14.84 -12.47 11.51
CA ALA A 102 13.66 -13.31 11.49
C ALA A 102 13.98 -14.67 12.12
N SER A 103 13.16 -15.15 13.05
CA SER A 103 13.26 -16.51 13.61
C SER A 103 12.06 -17.35 13.19
N GLU A 104 12.28 -18.58 12.72
CA GLU A 104 11.22 -19.52 12.31
C GLU A 104 10.22 -19.82 13.45
N ARG A 105 8.92 -19.87 13.12
CA ARG A 105 7.84 -20.31 14.02
C ARG A 105 6.99 -21.42 13.37
N ASN A 106 6.37 -22.25 14.21
CA ASN A 106 5.59 -23.45 13.85
C ASN A 106 4.22 -23.22 13.17
N ASP A 107 3.82 -21.98 12.84
CA ASP A 107 2.52 -21.71 12.19
C ASP A 107 2.71 -21.06 10.80
N PRO A 108 2.60 -21.84 9.71
CA PRO A 108 3.11 -21.51 8.39
C PRO A 108 2.17 -20.63 7.55
N LYS A 109 1.40 -19.73 8.16
CA LYS A 109 0.53 -18.79 7.39
C LYS A 109 0.53 -17.35 7.89
N LEU A 110 1.11 -17.08 9.06
CA LEU A 110 0.97 -15.79 9.72
C LEU A 110 2.32 -15.09 9.86
N LEU A 111 2.42 -13.90 9.30
CA LEU A 111 3.55 -12.98 9.47
C LEU A 111 3.45 -12.34 10.85
N THR A 112 4.55 -12.32 11.62
CA THR A 112 4.53 -11.78 12.98
C THR A 112 5.66 -10.76 13.21
N CYS A 113 5.29 -9.57 13.70
CA CYS A 113 6.23 -8.54 14.13
C CYS A 113 6.05 -8.25 15.62
N LYS A 114 7.09 -8.47 16.41
CA LYS A 114 7.14 -8.19 17.84
C LYS A 114 7.67 -6.80 18.13
N ASN A 115 6.95 -6.10 19.01
CA ASN A 115 7.48 -4.94 19.71
C ASN A 115 8.31 -5.38 20.92
N SER A 116 9.63 -5.52 20.81
CA SER A 116 10.50 -5.79 21.96
C SER A 116 11.09 -4.51 22.58
N SER A 117 10.56 -3.32 22.26
CA SER A 117 10.93 -2.10 22.99
C SER A 117 10.22 -2.01 24.34
N SER A 118 10.73 -1.12 25.20
CA SER A 118 10.15 -0.76 26.49
C SER A 118 8.83 0.00 26.38
N ASP A 119 8.60 0.65 25.24
CA ASP A 119 7.49 1.58 25.03
C ASP A 119 6.58 1.09 23.90
N PRO A 120 5.30 1.54 23.87
CA PRO A 120 4.43 1.35 22.72
C PRO A 120 5.03 1.94 21.43
N ALA A 121 4.76 1.28 20.30
CA ALA A 121 5.31 1.67 19.02
C ALA A 121 4.27 1.55 17.90
N ASN A 122 4.39 2.38 16.87
CA ASN A 122 3.63 2.18 15.64
C ASN A 122 4.42 1.24 14.72
N MET A 123 3.72 0.31 14.10
CA MET A 123 4.28 -0.71 13.20
C MET A 123 3.55 -0.66 11.88
N SER A 124 4.20 -1.11 10.82
CA SER A 124 3.60 -1.14 9.49
C SER A 124 4.05 -2.37 8.73
N ILE A 125 3.22 -2.80 7.78
CA ILE A 125 3.61 -3.76 6.75
C ILE A 125 3.47 -3.09 5.39
N GLY A 126 4.34 -3.46 4.47
CA GLY A 126 4.45 -2.82 3.17
C GLY A 126 5.36 -3.58 2.23
N PHE A 127 5.69 -2.92 1.12
CA PHE A 127 6.55 -3.47 0.08
C PHE A 127 7.86 -2.72 -0.03
N VAL A 128 8.95 -3.45 -0.27
CA VAL A 128 10.25 -2.86 -0.62
C VAL A 128 10.35 -2.78 -2.15
N LYS A 129 10.59 -1.57 -2.65
CA LYS A 129 10.89 -1.28 -4.05
C LYS A 129 12.36 -0.95 -4.22
N GLY A 130 12.96 -1.36 -5.35
CA GLY A 130 14.35 -1.05 -5.68
C GLY A 130 15.33 -1.97 -4.96
N ASP A 131 16.63 -1.75 -5.18
CA ASP A 131 17.70 -2.62 -4.70
C ASP A 131 18.87 -1.85 -4.12
N GLY A 132 19.59 -2.48 -3.18
CA GLY A 132 20.73 -1.90 -2.49
C GLY A 132 20.38 -0.56 -1.83
N VAL A 133 21.15 0.48 -2.15
CA VAL A 133 20.98 1.83 -1.59
C VAL A 133 19.75 2.58 -2.12
N TYR A 134 19.08 2.05 -3.14
CA TYR A 134 17.88 2.64 -3.74
C TYR A 134 16.60 1.98 -3.26
N GLN A 135 16.68 1.13 -2.22
CA GLN A 135 15.51 0.54 -1.62
C GLN A 135 14.62 1.61 -0.98
N GLN A 136 13.32 1.46 -1.19
CA GLN A 136 12.29 2.31 -0.62
C GLN A 136 11.16 1.44 -0.07
N PHE A 137 10.78 1.67 1.17
CA PHE A 137 9.65 0.97 1.78
C PHE A 137 8.34 1.72 1.54
N GLN A 138 7.33 0.99 1.07
CA GLN A 138 5.99 1.49 0.76
C GLN A 138 4.98 0.84 1.69
N PRO A 139 4.63 1.49 2.81
CA PRO A 139 3.65 0.97 3.76
C PRO A 139 2.26 0.86 3.11
N VAL A 140 1.51 -0.18 3.49
CA VAL A 140 0.13 -0.39 3.05
C VAL A 140 -0.84 -0.57 4.22
N PHE A 141 -0.35 -1.01 5.39
CA PHE A 141 -1.10 -1.00 6.65
C PHE A 141 -0.23 -0.51 7.79
N VAL A 142 -0.86 0.16 8.76
CA VAL A 142 -0.23 0.64 9.99
C VAL A 142 -1.02 0.15 11.20
N TRP A 143 -0.30 -0.34 12.21
CA TRP A 143 -0.81 -0.56 13.56
C TRP A 143 -0.26 0.51 14.50
N THR A 144 -1.14 1.18 15.25
CA THR A 144 -0.74 2.25 16.17
C THR A 144 -0.73 1.78 17.61
N GLY A 145 0.23 2.26 18.41
CA GLY A 145 0.25 2.00 19.85
C GLY A 145 0.43 0.53 20.22
N VAL A 146 1.13 -0.25 19.40
CA VAL A 146 1.45 -1.66 19.70
C VAL A 146 2.25 -1.71 21.00
N GLY A 147 1.66 -2.28 22.05
CA GLY A 147 2.23 -2.28 23.40
C GLY A 147 3.60 -2.94 23.48
N ALA A 148 4.40 -2.54 24.47
CA ALA A 148 5.68 -3.17 24.76
C ALA A 148 5.52 -4.68 24.99
N GLY A 149 6.38 -5.49 24.38
CA GLY A 149 6.34 -6.95 24.43
C GLY A 149 5.24 -7.62 23.60
N SER A 150 4.34 -6.83 22.98
CA SER A 150 3.22 -7.34 22.17
C SER A 150 3.65 -7.65 20.74
N ASP A 151 2.87 -8.50 20.07
CA ASP A 151 3.10 -8.90 18.68
C ASP A 151 1.94 -8.40 17.79
N VAL A 152 2.26 -7.97 16.56
CA VAL A 152 1.33 -7.86 15.44
C VAL A 152 1.41 -9.16 14.66
N THR A 153 0.28 -9.80 14.41
CA THR A 153 0.20 -11.03 13.63
C THR A 153 -0.81 -10.84 12.51
N THR A 154 -0.42 -11.13 11.27
CA THR A 154 -1.27 -10.92 10.10
C THR A 154 -0.99 -11.93 8.99
N GLU A 155 -2.02 -12.28 8.24
CA GLU A 155 -1.87 -12.81 6.88
C GLU A 155 -1.86 -11.63 5.90
N PHE A 156 -1.12 -11.74 4.81
CA PHE A 156 -1.13 -10.73 3.75
C PHE A 156 -1.66 -11.33 2.45
N ILE A 157 -2.87 -10.93 2.06
CA ILE A 157 -3.46 -11.24 0.77
C ILE A 157 -3.45 -9.94 -0.04
N PRO A 158 -2.80 -9.87 -1.22
CA PRO A 158 -2.71 -8.63 -2.01
C PRO A 158 -4.01 -8.35 -2.76
N LYS A 159 -5.11 -8.19 -2.03
CA LYS A 159 -6.39 -7.79 -2.57
C LYS A 159 -6.40 -6.27 -2.72
N LEU A 160 -6.23 -5.80 -3.94
CA LEU A 160 -6.16 -4.38 -4.29
C LEU A 160 -7.56 -3.87 -4.64
N THR A 161 -7.94 -2.73 -4.07
CA THR A 161 -9.22 -2.06 -4.31
C THR A 161 -9.00 -0.65 -4.83
N ALA A 162 -9.81 -0.25 -5.81
CA ALA A 162 -9.84 1.08 -6.38
C ALA A 162 -11.10 1.85 -5.95
N TYR A 163 -10.90 3.11 -5.57
CA TYR A 163 -11.94 4.06 -5.23
C TYR A 163 -11.82 5.29 -6.13
N VAL A 164 -12.94 5.88 -6.52
CA VAL A 164 -12.93 7.18 -7.19
C VAL A 164 -12.87 8.27 -6.16
N THR A 165 -12.01 9.25 -6.37
CA THR A 165 -12.01 10.45 -5.58
C THR A 165 -11.95 11.67 -6.46
N ARG A 166 -12.84 12.64 -6.18
CA ARG A 166 -12.95 13.89 -6.92
C ARG A 166 -12.30 15.06 -6.19
N ASP A 167 -12.16 14.95 -4.87
CA ASP A 167 -11.67 16.02 -3.99
C ASP A 167 -10.56 15.57 -3.04
N TYR A 168 -9.88 14.45 -3.33
CA TYR A 168 -8.75 14.03 -2.51
C TYR A 168 -7.64 15.09 -2.54
N LYS A 169 -7.57 15.86 -1.44
CA LYS A 169 -6.53 16.86 -1.16
C LYS A 169 -5.30 16.27 -0.51
N GLY A 170 -5.35 14.98 -0.16
CA GLY A 170 -4.17 14.24 0.25
C GLY A 170 -3.10 14.42 -0.80
N ALA A 171 -1.89 14.73 -0.36
CA ALA A 171 -0.79 14.87 -1.29
C ALA A 171 -0.75 13.57 -2.11
N PRO A 172 -0.79 13.60 -3.46
CA PRO A 172 -0.36 12.44 -4.22
C PRO A 172 0.99 12.02 -3.66
N ILE A 173 1.36 10.73 -3.69
CA ILE A 173 2.73 10.31 -3.39
C ILE A 173 3.65 11.17 -4.25
N LYS A 174 4.12 12.26 -3.67
CA LYS A 174 4.83 13.29 -4.37
C LYS A 174 6.22 12.75 -4.25
N PHE A 175 6.71 12.15 -5.33
CA PHE A 175 8.15 12.14 -5.54
C PHE A 175 8.55 13.62 -5.54
N ILE A 176 8.95 14.14 -4.37
CA ILE A 176 9.61 15.42 -4.31
C ILE A 176 10.97 15.18 -4.94
N LEU A 177 11.02 15.21 -6.28
CA LEU A 177 12.25 15.46 -7.00
C LEU A 177 12.62 16.92 -6.71
N ASN A 178 13.20 17.15 -5.53
CA ASN A 178 13.83 18.42 -5.25
C ASN A 178 15.14 18.43 -6.03
N MET A 179 15.16 19.09 -7.18
CA MET A 179 16.38 19.30 -7.94
C MET A 179 17.28 20.32 -7.24
N SER A 180 17.95 19.87 -6.18
CA SER A 180 19.18 20.47 -5.68
C SER A 180 19.82 19.49 -4.69
N HIS A 181 20.92 18.86 -5.13
CA HIS A 181 21.90 18.07 -4.38
C HIS A 181 21.55 17.63 -2.94
N LEU A 182 21.37 16.31 -2.76
CA LEU A 182 21.16 15.59 -1.50
C LEU A 182 19.84 15.93 -0.76
N LYS A 183 18.78 15.17 -1.06
CA LYS A 183 17.78 14.72 -0.08
C LYS A 183 16.92 13.61 -0.69
N VAL A 184 16.85 12.50 0.03
CA VAL A 184 16.01 11.32 -0.29
C VAL A 184 14.56 11.79 -0.44
N PRO A 185 13.81 11.37 -1.47
CA PRO A 185 12.43 11.77 -1.64
C PRO A 185 11.58 11.20 -0.49
N SER A 186 11.18 12.05 0.47
CA SER A 186 10.24 11.67 1.51
C SER A 186 8.90 11.34 0.87
N VAL A 187 8.52 10.06 0.89
CA VAL A 187 7.17 9.63 0.53
C VAL A 187 6.29 9.87 1.74
N VAL A 188 5.42 10.89 1.65
CA VAL A 188 4.33 11.08 2.61
C VAL A 188 3.16 10.27 2.11
N THR A 189 2.70 9.30 2.90
CA THR A 189 1.53 8.49 2.58
C THR A 189 0.43 8.74 3.60
N GLU A 190 -0.80 8.94 3.14
CA GLU A 190 -1.92 9.23 4.04
C GLU A 190 -2.49 7.95 4.64
N MET A 191 -2.69 7.96 5.96
CA MET A 191 -3.44 6.94 6.67
C MET A 191 -4.94 7.22 6.52
N VAL A 192 -5.72 6.17 6.25
CA VAL A 192 -7.17 6.30 6.12
C VAL A 192 -7.82 5.98 7.46
N HIS A 193 -8.39 7.00 8.11
CA HIS A 193 -8.95 6.93 9.47
C HIS A 193 -10.45 6.56 9.52
N SER A 194 -11.10 6.47 8.37
CA SER A 194 -12.50 6.08 8.26
C SER A 194 -12.75 5.34 6.96
N LYS A 195 -13.92 4.71 6.83
CA LYS A 195 -14.34 4.15 5.54
C LYS A 195 -14.30 5.25 4.46
N VAL A 196 -13.77 4.93 3.29
CA VAL A 196 -13.86 5.80 2.12
C VAL A 196 -15.34 6.02 1.80
N GLU A 197 -15.75 7.28 1.64
CA GLU A 197 -17.16 7.65 1.47
C GLU A 197 -17.75 7.12 0.15
N THR A 198 -16.91 6.93 -0.87
CA THR A 198 -17.29 6.35 -2.15
C THR A 198 -17.20 4.83 -2.12
N ASP A 199 -18.11 4.16 -2.83
CA ASP A 199 -18.01 2.72 -3.04
C ASP A 199 -16.79 2.34 -3.87
N ALA A 200 -16.29 1.12 -3.63
CA ALA A 200 -15.24 0.54 -4.43
C ALA A 200 -15.73 0.31 -5.86
N ILE A 201 -14.97 0.79 -6.85
CA ILE A 201 -15.32 0.61 -8.26
C ILE A 201 -14.69 -0.64 -8.88
N TRP A 202 -13.73 -1.24 -8.17
CA TRP A 202 -13.01 -2.43 -8.59
C TRP A 202 -12.20 -3.01 -7.43
N THR A 203 -12.15 -4.34 -7.35
CA THR A 203 -11.36 -5.07 -6.36
C THR A 203 -10.85 -6.35 -6.99
N CYS A 204 -9.57 -6.69 -6.77
CA CYS A 204 -8.99 -7.92 -7.29
C CYS A 204 -7.84 -8.44 -6.42
N ASN A 205 -7.71 -9.76 -6.31
CA ASN A 205 -6.54 -10.40 -5.74
C ASN A 205 -5.42 -10.44 -6.80
N LEU A 206 -4.32 -9.71 -6.56
CA LEU A 206 -3.23 -9.60 -7.53
C LEU A 206 -2.52 -10.94 -7.80
N HIS A 207 -2.66 -11.94 -6.91
CA HIS A 207 -2.13 -13.29 -7.14
C HIS A 207 -2.88 -14.07 -8.22
N GLU A 208 -4.13 -13.70 -8.51
CA GLU A 208 -4.97 -14.37 -9.50
C GLU A 208 -4.81 -13.78 -10.91
N LEU A 209 -4.02 -12.70 -11.04
CA LEU A 209 -3.79 -12.03 -12.30
C LEU A 209 -2.56 -12.58 -13.03
N ASP A 210 -2.59 -12.49 -14.36
CA ASP A 210 -1.39 -12.64 -15.19
C ASP A 210 -0.35 -11.55 -14.87
N ASP A 211 0.90 -11.79 -15.26
CA ASP A 211 2.02 -10.87 -14.96
C ASP A 211 1.83 -9.48 -15.56
N VAL A 212 1.11 -9.38 -16.67
CA VAL A 212 0.74 -8.12 -17.30
C VAL A 212 -0.74 -8.15 -17.65
N THR A 213 -1.49 -7.18 -17.16
CA THR A 213 -2.92 -7.04 -17.45
C THR A 213 -3.26 -5.64 -17.94
N SER A 214 -4.31 -5.54 -18.75
CA SER A 214 -4.86 -4.28 -19.25
C SER A 214 -6.30 -4.11 -18.78
N TRP A 215 -6.62 -2.90 -18.35
CA TRP A 215 -7.90 -2.55 -17.76
C TRP A 215 -8.38 -1.21 -18.32
N ASN A 216 -9.68 -1.06 -18.51
CA ASN A 216 -10.32 0.16 -18.95
C ASN A 216 -11.09 0.79 -17.79
N LEU A 217 -10.75 2.04 -17.45
CA LEU A 217 -11.54 2.93 -16.61
C LEU A 217 -12.62 3.57 -17.49
N ILE A 218 -13.87 3.20 -17.25
CA ILE A 218 -15.02 3.55 -18.08
C ILE A 218 -15.94 4.43 -17.24
N GLU A 219 -16.36 5.55 -17.84
CA GLU A 219 -17.45 6.39 -17.34
C GLU A 219 -18.72 6.05 -18.11
N ASP A 220 -19.80 5.72 -17.40
CA ASP A 220 -21.10 5.52 -18.00
C ASP A 220 -21.69 6.87 -18.43
N ASN A 221 -22.00 7.01 -19.72
CA ASN A 221 -22.45 8.28 -20.30
C ASN A 221 -23.82 8.77 -19.77
N THR A 222 -24.58 7.91 -19.08
CA THR A 222 -25.95 8.24 -18.62
C THR A 222 -25.95 8.62 -17.14
N SER A 223 -25.29 7.82 -16.32
CA SER A 223 -25.22 7.98 -14.86
C SER A 223 -24.00 8.79 -14.41
N GLY A 224 -22.93 8.81 -15.20
CA GLY A 224 -21.62 9.32 -14.78
C GLY A 224 -20.89 8.38 -13.81
N ASP A 225 -21.36 7.14 -13.67
CA ASP A 225 -20.74 6.12 -12.83
C ASP A 225 -19.42 5.65 -13.43
N ILE A 226 -18.43 5.43 -12.58
CA ILE A 226 -17.10 5.01 -12.99
C ILE A 226 -16.89 3.54 -12.61
N SER A 227 -16.30 2.76 -13.51
CA SER A 227 -15.92 1.37 -13.25
C SER A 227 -14.59 1.01 -13.90
N ILE A 228 -13.89 0.00 -13.37
CA ILE A 228 -12.71 -0.58 -14.03
C ILE A 228 -13.07 -1.98 -14.51
N ARG A 229 -12.83 -2.25 -15.80
CA ARG A 229 -13.08 -3.56 -16.42
C ARG A 229 -11.84 -4.10 -17.10
N GLN A 230 -11.61 -5.40 -17.01
CA GLN A 230 -10.49 -6.02 -17.71
C GLN A 230 -10.72 -5.92 -19.21
N GLU A 231 -9.66 -5.58 -19.95
CA GLU A 231 -9.69 -5.62 -21.40
C GLU A 231 -9.66 -7.09 -21.83
N SER A 232 -10.83 -7.63 -22.18
CA SER A 232 -10.92 -8.94 -22.81
C SER A 232 -10.33 -8.85 -24.20
N HIS A 233 -9.26 -9.61 -24.46
CA HIS A 233 -8.77 -9.82 -25.82
C HIS A 233 -9.90 -10.45 -26.63
N MET A 234 -10.50 -9.70 -27.55
CA MET A 234 -11.23 -10.28 -28.66
C MET A 234 -10.17 -10.99 -29.52
N PHE A 235 -10.04 -12.30 -29.32
CA PHE A 235 -9.35 -13.17 -30.26
C PHE A 235 -10.20 -13.35 -31.52
#